data_AF-A0A249SMZ8-F1
#
_entry.id   AF-A0A249SMZ8-F1
#
_cell.length_a   1.000
_cell.length_b   1.000
_cell.length_c   1.000
_cell.angle_alpha   90.00
_cell.angle_beta   90.00
_cell.angle_gamma   90.00
#
_symmetry.space_group_name_H-M   'P 1'
#
loop_
_entity.id
_entity.type
_entity.pdbx_description
1 polymer ?
#
loop_
_entity_poly.entity_id
_entity_poly.type
_entity_poly.pdbx_seq_one_letter_code
_entity_poly.pdbx_strand_id
1 'polypeptide(L)'
;MENSTNTLPSWGIAILIVVFFIALIIGCWGFLSSFKLKRKQEINFSMIVWNKLFKDKKAIKVNYDFEINHGIFALTFSKVDKKDFFLPIYIFKTENFKKDSRELISKIIENDFPAINQYMNENSKTLNELFFVFLEKEATLDKLNEWIEKTNSKSRGFNT
;
A
#
# COMPACT_ATOMS: atom_id res chain seq x y z
N MET A 1 61.27 23.91 -40.19
CA MET A 1 60.01 23.47 -39.54
C MET A 1 60.35 22.27 -38.69
N GLU A 2 60.66 22.49 -37.42
CA GLU A 2 60.90 21.41 -36.46
C GLU A 2 59.58 21.11 -35.74
N ASN A 3 59.02 19.92 -35.97
CA ASN A 3 57.90 19.41 -35.20
C ASN A 3 58.45 18.80 -33.91
N SER A 4 58.42 19.55 -32.81
CA SER A 4 58.74 19.05 -31.48
C SER A 4 57.65 18.09 -31.00
N THR A 5 57.87 16.78 -31.18
CA THR A 5 57.07 15.74 -30.52
C THR A 5 57.40 15.73 -29.03
N ASN A 6 56.64 16.51 -28.25
CA ASN A 6 56.68 16.47 -26.80
C ASN A 6 56.10 15.14 -26.30
N THR A 7 56.94 14.11 -26.23
CA THR A 7 56.62 12.84 -25.59
C THR A 7 56.47 13.08 -24.09
N LEU A 8 55.29 12.78 -23.55
CA LEU A 8 55.06 12.77 -22.11
C LEU A 8 56.11 11.87 -21.44
N PRO A 9 56.74 12.33 -20.34
CA PRO A 9 57.74 11.53 -19.68
C PRO A 9 57.10 10.24 -19.16
N SER A 10 57.83 9.13 -19.27
CA SER A 10 57.35 7.76 -19.00
C SER A 10 56.74 7.57 -17.61
N TRP A 11 57.18 8.35 -16.62
CA TRP A 11 56.58 8.37 -15.28
C TRP A 11 55.16 8.97 -15.25
N GLY A 12 54.88 9.96 -16.10
CA GLY A 12 53.55 10.57 -16.22
C GLY A 12 52.53 9.61 -16.84
N ILE A 13 52.98 8.78 -17.80
CA ILE A 13 52.17 7.73 -18.42
C ILE A 13 51.84 6.64 -17.38
N ALA A 14 52.81 6.26 -16.54
CA ALA A 14 52.58 5.29 -15.47
C ALA A 14 51.53 5.77 -14.44
N ILE A 15 51.57 7.05 -14.05
CA ILE A 15 50.58 7.62 -13.12
C ILE A 15 49.18 7.63 -13.75
N LEU A 16 49.06 7.99 -15.03
CA LEU A 16 47.80 8.00 -15.76
C LEU A 16 47.13 6.62 -15.79
N ILE A 17 47.93 5.56 -15.99
CA ILE A 17 47.46 4.18 -15.99
C ILE A 17 46.92 3.79 -14.60
N VAL A 18 47.64 4.13 -13.52
CA VAL A 18 47.20 3.82 -12.15
C VAL A 18 45.90 4.54 -11.80
N VAL A 19 45.78 5.83 -12.14
CA VAL A 19 44.56 6.62 -11.90
C VAL A 19 43.38 6.06 -12.69
N PHE A 20 43.61 5.61 -13.92
CA PHE A 20 42.58 4.97 -14.74
C PHE A 20 42.02 3.70 -14.09
N PHE A 21 42.89 2.82 -13.57
CA PHE A 21 42.43 1.62 -12.88
C PHE A 21 41.64 1.92 -11.60
N ILE A 22 42.06 2.92 -10.82
CA ILE A 22 41.33 3.35 -9.61
C ILE A 22 39.93 3.87 -9.97
N ALA A 23 39.84 4.73 -11.00
CA ALA A 23 38.56 5.25 -11.49
C ALA A 23 37.64 4.13 -12.01
N LEU A 24 38.22 3.12 -12.66
CA LEU A 24 37.48 1.98 -13.21
C LEU A 24 36.92 1.08 -12.10
N ILE A 25 37.69 0.83 -11.03
CA ILE A 25 37.22 0.07 -9.86
C ILE A 25 36.06 0.81 -9.17
N ILE A 26 36.20 2.12 -8.93
CA ILE A 26 35.15 2.94 -8.30
C ILE A 26 33.89 2.98 -9.19
N GLY A 27 34.06 3.15 -10.50
CA GLY A 27 32.96 3.14 -11.47
C GLY A 27 32.22 1.80 -11.53
N CYS A 28 32.94 0.68 -11.55
CA CYS A 28 32.36 -0.66 -11.50
C CYS A 28 31.61 -0.91 -10.18
N TRP A 29 32.14 -0.43 -9.05
CA TRP A 29 31.47 -0.55 -7.74
C TRP A 29 30.16 0.25 -7.67
N GLY A 30 30.18 1.50 -8.18
CA GLY A 30 29.00 2.35 -8.27
C GLY A 30 27.92 1.78 -9.21
N PHE A 31 28.36 1.22 -10.34
CA PHE A 31 27.49 0.60 -11.34
C PHE A 31 26.82 -0.68 -10.82
N LEU A 32 27.59 -1.57 -10.17
CA LEU A 32 27.06 -2.80 -9.55
C LEU A 32 26.13 -2.51 -8.36
N SER A 33 26.39 -1.44 -7.59
CA SER A 33 25.49 -0.98 -6.53
C SER A 33 24.16 -0.44 -7.07
N SER A 34 24.19 0.37 -8.13
CA SER A 34 22.97 0.92 -8.74
C SER A 34 22.11 -0.11 -9.46
N PHE A 35 22.68 -1.19 -10.01
CA PHE A 35 21.90 -2.22 -10.70
C PHE A 35 21.16 -3.19 -9.77
N LYS A 36 21.47 -3.22 -8.46
CA LYS A 36 20.73 -4.01 -7.47
C LYS A 36 19.39 -3.41 -7.04
N LEU A 37 18.99 -2.27 -7.61
CA LEU A 37 17.72 -1.60 -7.35
C LEU A 37 16.61 -1.92 -8.37
N LYS A 38 16.72 -3.02 -9.14
CA LYS A 38 15.52 -3.64 -9.70
C LYS A 38 14.77 -4.37 -8.59
N ARG A 39 13.96 -3.60 -7.87
CA ARG A 39 12.93 -4.05 -6.93
C ARG A 39 12.22 -5.26 -7.54
N LYS A 40 12.49 -6.45 -6.97
CA LYS A 40 11.66 -7.65 -7.16
C LYS A 40 10.22 -7.18 -7.00
N GLN A 41 9.40 -7.32 -8.05
CA GLN A 41 7.96 -7.17 -7.90
C GLN A 41 7.48 -8.35 -7.05
N GLU A 42 7.59 -8.20 -5.73
CA GLU A 42 6.85 -9.03 -4.80
C GLU A 42 5.38 -8.79 -5.11
N ILE A 43 4.74 -9.82 -5.66
CA ILE A 43 3.29 -9.85 -5.82
C ILE A 43 2.76 -9.91 -4.39
N ASN A 44 2.24 -8.77 -3.95
CA ASN A 44 2.06 -8.44 -2.55
C ASN A 44 0.84 -9.12 -1.94
N PHE A 45 1.02 -9.65 -0.72
CA PHE A 45 0.02 -10.44 0.00
C PHE A 45 -1.30 -9.68 0.22
N SER A 46 -1.24 -8.40 0.61
CA SER A 46 -2.43 -7.56 0.83
C SER A 46 -3.27 -7.40 -0.45
N MET A 47 -2.63 -7.18 -1.59
CA MET A 47 -3.29 -7.07 -2.89
C MET A 47 -3.89 -8.42 -3.35
N ILE A 48 -3.19 -9.53 -3.10
CA ILE A 48 -3.68 -10.88 -3.40
C ILE A 48 -4.92 -11.19 -2.57
N VAL A 49 -4.90 -10.90 -1.26
CA VAL A 49 -6.03 -11.11 -0.36
C VAL A 49 -7.21 -10.20 -0.75
N TRP A 50 -6.96 -8.93 -1.04
CA TRP A 50 -8.01 -7.99 -1.45
C TRP A 50 -8.67 -8.42 -2.76
N ASN A 51 -7.87 -8.75 -3.79
CA ASN A 51 -8.39 -9.26 -5.04
C ASN A 51 -9.10 -10.61 -4.89
N LYS A 52 -8.65 -11.49 -3.99
CA LYS A 52 -9.31 -12.79 -3.78
C LYS A 52 -10.63 -12.65 -3.02
N LEU A 53 -10.73 -11.71 -2.07
CA LEU A 53 -11.90 -11.59 -1.19
C LEU A 53 -12.99 -10.66 -1.74
N PHE A 54 -12.63 -9.64 -2.52
CA PHE A 54 -13.55 -8.57 -2.91
C PHE A 54 -13.79 -8.42 -4.41
N LYS A 55 -13.11 -9.19 -5.28
CA LYS A 55 -13.23 -9.05 -6.75
C LYS A 55 -14.66 -9.13 -7.28
N ASP A 56 -15.49 -9.97 -6.67
CA ASP A 56 -16.89 -10.18 -7.09
C ASP A 56 -17.91 -9.49 -6.17
N LYS A 57 -17.45 -8.65 -5.24
CA LYS A 57 -18.32 -7.96 -4.27
C LYS A 57 -18.66 -6.55 -4.76
N LYS A 58 -19.91 -6.13 -4.55
CA LYS A 58 -20.36 -4.77 -4.87
C LYS A 58 -19.68 -3.79 -3.91
N ALA A 59 -18.98 -2.81 -4.46
CA ALA A 59 -18.34 -1.73 -3.70
C ALA A 59 -18.91 -0.38 -4.11
N ILE A 60 -19.10 0.52 -3.14
CA ILE A 60 -19.61 1.87 -3.36
C ILE A 60 -18.74 2.90 -2.63
N LYS A 61 -18.74 4.13 -3.13
CA LYS A 61 -18.05 5.27 -2.48
C LYS A 61 -18.82 5.75 -1.26
N VAL A 62 -18.13 6.53 -0.41
CA VAL A 62 -18.79 7.35 0.61
C VAL A 62 -19.87 8.23 -0.02
N ASN A 63 -21.01 8.36 0.66
CA ASN A 63 -22.24 9.06 0.23
C ASN A 63 -23.08 8.36 -0.85
N TYR A 64 -22.70 7.16 -1.28
CA TYR A 64 -23.57 6.31 -2.10
C TYR A 64 -24.22 5.25 -1.22
N ASP A 65 -25.35 4.73 -1.69
CA ASP A 65 -26.13 3.71 -1.00
C ASP A 65 -26.10 2.38 -1.74
N PHE A 66 -26.20 1.28 -1.00
CA PHE A 66 -26.60 -0.02 -1.55
C PHE A 66 -28.12 -0.11 -1.64
N GLU A 67 -28.62 -0.93 -2.58
CA GLU A 67 -30.03 -1.34 -2.58
C GLU A 67 -30.37 -2.18 -1.35
N ILE A 68 -29.41 -3.00 -0.90
CA ILE A 68 -29.51 -3.80 0.32
C ILE A 68 -29.07 -2.94 1.50
N ASN A 69 -29.99 -2.69 2.44
CA ASN A 69 -29.75 -1.81 3.58
C ASN A 69 -29.35 -2.54 4.88
N HIS A 70 -29.24 -3.87 4.86
CA HIS A 70 -28.88 -4.68 6.03
C HIS A 70 -27.90 -5.79 5.65
N GLY A 71 -27.10 -6.25 6.60
CA GLY A 71 -26.11 -7.31 6.39
C GLY A 71 -24.75 -6.98 6.98
N ILE A 72 -23.72 -7.60 6.41
CA ILE A 72 -22.32 -7.41 6.78
C ILE A 72 -21.64 -6.61 5.68
N PHE A 73 -20.93 -5.58 6.10
CA PHE A 73 -20.22 -4.65 5.24
C PHE A 73 -18.78 -4.50 5.70
N ALA A 74 -17.91 -4.11 4.78
CA ALA A 74 -16.57 -3.67 5.08
C ALA A 74 -16.39 -2.21 4.66
N LEU A 75 -15.70 -1.44 5.48
CA LEU A 75 -15.09 -0.17 5.08
C LEU A 75 -13.62 -0.44 4.74
N THR A 76 -13.16 0.02 3.58
CA THR A 76 -11.77 -0.11 3.15
C THR A 76 -11.35 1.04 2.23
N PHE A 77 -10.10 1.03 1.76
CA PHE A 77 -9.55 2.04 0.85
C PHE A 77 -9.32 1.48 -0.56
N SER A 78 -9.55 2.30 -1.60
CA SER A 78 -9.37 1.87 -3.02
C SER A 78 -7.94 1.47 -3.40
N LYS A 79 -6.96 1.97 -2.66
CA LYS A 79 -5.54 1.74 -2.90
C LYS A 79 -4.88 1.42 -1.58
N VAL A 80 -4.95 0.14 -1.21
CA VAL A 80 -4.12 -0.44 -0.15
C VAL A 80 -2.69 -0.50 -0.68
N ASP A 81 -1.75 0.11 0.03
CA ASP A 81 -0.36 0.07 -0.41
C ASP A 81 0.15 -1.36 -0.33
N LYS A 82 0.84 -1.77 -1.39
CA LYS A 82 1.09 -3.17 -1.63
C LYS A 82 2.07 -3.74 -0.59
N LYS A 83 2.94 -2.91 -0.03
CA LYS A 83 3.99 -3.34 0.92
C LYS A 83 3.48 -3.59 2.34
N ASP A 84 2.24 -3.26 2.63
CA ASP A 84 1.75 -3.32 4.00
C ASP A 84 1.31 -4.72 4.39
N PHE A 85 1.84 -5.19 5.52
CA PHE A 85 1.28 -6.34 6.23
C PHE A 85 -0.13 -6.01 6.75
N PHE A 86 -0.46 -4.74 6.89
CA PHE A 86 -1.75 -4.22 7.28
C PHE A 86 -2.74 -4.19 6.10
N LEU A 87 -3.94 -4.71 6.31
CA LEU A 87 -5.09 -4.63 5.43
C LEU A 87 -6.08 -3.64 6.05
N PRO A 88 -6.17 -2.38 5.56
CA PRO A 88 -7.01 -1.34 6.16
C PRO A 88 -8.49 -1.63 5.87
N ILE A 89 -9.05 -2.52 6.68
CA ILE A 89 -10.42 -3.00 6.59
C ILE A 89 -11.08 -2.99 7.96
N TYR A 90 -12.29 -2.44 8.01
CA TYR A 90 -13.17 -2.51 9.16
C TYR A 90 -14.44 -3.25 8.76
N ILE A 91 -14.75 -4.36 9.42
CA ILE A 91 -15.93 -5.17 9.14
C ILE A 91 -16.97 -4.91 10.21
N PHE A 92 -18.21 -4.66 9.79
CA PHE A 92 -19.31 -4.40 10.70
C PHE A 92 -20.60 -5.01 10.17
N LYS A 93 -21.50 -5.33 11.10
CA LYS A 93 -22.89 -5.69 10.80
C LYS A 93 -23.78 -4.48 11.02
N THR A 94 -24.84 -4.36 10.23
CA THR A 94 -25.82 -3.29 10.36
C THR A 94 -27.19 -3.75 9.87
N GLU A 95 -28.24 -3.25 10.52
CA GLU A 95 -29.64 -3.38 10.07
C GLU A 95 -30.07 -2.17 9.21
N ASN A 96 -29.28 -1.08 9.23
CA ASN A 96 -29.55 0.14 8.50
C ASN A 96 -28.25 0.80 8.02
N PHE A 97 -27.72 0.27 6.92
CA PHE A 97 -26.49 0.74 6.29
C PHE A 97 -26.50 2.25 6.05
N LYS A 98 -27.59 2.83 5.56
CA LYS A 98 -27.67 4.28 5.29
C LYS A 98 -27.42 5.15 6.52
N LYS A 99 -27.96 4.73 7.67
CA LYS A 99 -27.77 5.45 8.93
C LYS A 99 -26.37 5.20 9.47
N ASP A 100 -25.99 3.93 9.59
CA ASP A 100 -24.78 3.54 10.30
C ASP A 100 -23.51 3.91 9.51
N SER A 101 -23.55 3.86 8.17
CA SER A 101 -22.44 4.34 7.34
C SER A 101 -22.20 5.84 7.49
N ARG A 102 -23.26 6.66 7.59
CA ARG A 102 -23.13 8.10 7.82
C ARG A 102 -22.58 8.39 9.20
N GLU A 103 -23.08 7.70 10.23
CA GLU A 103 -22.56 7.82 11.58
C GLU A 103 -21.08 7.45 11.65
N LEU A 104 -20.68 6.37 10.96
CA LEU A 104 -19.30 5.93 10.91
C LEU A 104 -18.39 6.95 10.20
N ILE A 105 -18.87 7.57 9.12
CA ILE A 105 -18.15 8.65 8.44
C ILE A 105 -18.06 9.91 9.30
N SER A 106 -19.13 10.27 10.01
CA SER A 106 -19.10 11.38 10.99
C SER A 106 -18.05 11.13 12.07
N LYS A 107 -17.99 9.92 12.64
CA LYS A 107 -16.95 9.55 13.62
C LYS A 107 -15.54 9.70 13.06
N ILE A 108 -15.31 9.31 11.80
CA ILE A 108 -14.00 9.51 11.15
C ILE A 108 -13.72 11.01 10.96
N ILE A 109 -14.69 11.83 10.57
CA ILE A 109 -14.51 13.29 10.41
C ILE A 109 -14.19 13.95 11.76
N GLU A 110 -14.86 13.52 12.83
CA GLU A 110 -14.73 14.04 14.19
C GLU A 110 -13.47 13.52 14.91
N ASN A 111 -12.71 12.61 14.28
CA ASN A 111 -11.56 11.89 14.86
C ASN A 111 -11.90 10.92 16.01
N ASP A 112 -13.15 10.49 16.09
CA ASP A 112 -13.66 9.50 17.04
C ASP A 112 -13.46 8.04 16.57
N PHE A 113 -12.62 7.82 15.54
CA PHE A 113 -12.18 6.49 15.11
C PHE A 113 -10.65 6.42 14.98
N PRO A 114 -9.91 6.41 16.11
CA PRO A 114 -8.46 6.62 16.14
C PRO A 114 -7.66 5.73 15.19
N ALA A 115 -8.01 4.44 15.08
CA ALA A 115 -7.30 3.50 14.22
C ALA A 115 -7.38 3.87 12.73
N ILE A 116 -8.56 4.31 12.26
CA ILE A 116 -8.74 4.74 10.87
C ILE A 116 -8.12 6.12 10.66
N ASN A 117 -8.35 7.05 11.59
CA ASN A 117 -7.80 8.41 11.52
C ASN A 117 -6.27 8.41 11.49
N GLN A 118 -5.63 7.60 12.34
CA GLN A 118 -4.18 7.43 12.36
C GLN A 118 -3.68 6.86 11.03
N TYR A 119 -4.31 5.80 10.52
CA TYR A 119 -3.94 5.23 9.22
C TYR A 119 -4.07 6.26 8.09
N MET A 120 -5.14 7.06 8.09
CA MET A 120 -5.33 8.11 7.09
C MET A 120 -4.24 9.17 7.15
N ASN A 121 -3.87 9.61 8.35
CA ASN A 121 -2.82 10.60 8.56
C ASN A 121 -1.45 10.08 8.13
N GLU A 122 -1.08 8.86 8.55
CA GLU A 122 0.21 8.24 8.22
C GLU A 122 0.38 8.00 6.72
N ASN A 123 -0.72 7.71 6.02
CA ASN A 123 -0.71 7.34 4.60
C ASN A 123 -1.21 8.45 3.67
N SER A 124 -1.40 9.67 4.20
CA SER A 124 -1.93 10.83 3.46
C SER A 124 -3.23 10.51 2.70
N LYS A 125 -4.13 9.73 3.31
CA LYS A 125 -5.40 9.31 2.73
C LYS A 125 -6.52 10.27 3.04
N THR A 126 -7.48 10.34 2.12
CA THR A 126 -8.66 11.19 2.26
C THR A 126 -9.96 10.37 2.30
N LEU A 127 -11.06 10.98 2.77
CA LEU A 127 -12.38 10.33 2.79
C LEU A 127 -12.85 9.88 1.39
N ASN A 128 -12.41 10.55 0.33
CA ASN A 128 -12.74 10.19 -1.05
C ASN A 128 -12.12 8.85 -1.48
N GLU A 129 -11.10 8.38 -0.75
CA GLU A 129 -10.47 7.09 -0.97
C GLU A 129 -11.10 5.97 -0.15
N LEU A 130 -12.11 6.25 0.68
CA LEU A 130 -12.89 5.25 1.42
C LEU A 130 -14.03 4.69 0.57
N PHE A 131 -14.27 3.40 0.75
CA PHE A 131 -15.30 2.65 0.05
C PHE A 131 -15.93 1.65 1.00
N PHE A 132 -17.22 1.44 0.82
CA PHE A 132 -17.95 0.36 1.46
C PHE A 132 -18.07 -0.83 0.51
N VAL A 133 -17.94 -2.03 1.04
CA VAL A 133 -18.09 -3.29 0.30
C VAL A 133 -19.17 -4.11 0.98
N PHE A 134 -20.17 -4.54 0.23
CA PHE A 134 -21.18 -5.47 0.74
C PHE A 134 -20.61 -6.89 0.76
N LEU A 135 -20.58 -7.52 1.93
CA LEU A 135 -19.97 -8.83 2.12
C LEU A 135 -21.00 -9.94 2.14
N GLU A 136 -22.05 -9.80 2.94
CA GLU A 136 -23.03 -10.85 3.16
C GLU A 136 -24.39 -10.26 3.55
N LYS A 137 -25.47 -10.90 3.10
CA LYS A 137 -26.83 -10.45 3.44
C LYS A 137 -27.22 -10.85 4.87
N GLU A 138 -26.73 -11.99 5.33
CA GLU A 138 -27.02 -12.53 6.64
C GLU A 138 -26.23 -11.78 7.73
N ALA A 139 -26.93 -11.00 8.57
CA ALA A 139 -26.35 -10.15 9.61
C ALA A 139 -26.10 -10.88 10.95
N THR A 140 -25.77 -12.17 10.92
CA THR A 140 -25.52 -12.95 12.15
C THR A 140 -24.12 -12.67 12.72
N LEU A 141 -23.97 -12.85 14.04
CA LEU A 141 -22.67 -12.69 14.71
C LEU A 141 -21.65 -13.72 14.20
N ASP A 142 -22.09 -14.94 13.91
CA ASP A 142 -21.22 -16.00 13.38
C ASP A 142 -20.64 -15.61 12.03
N LYS A 143 -21.47 -15.07 11.13
CA LYS A 143 -21.01 -14.57 9.82
C LYS A 143 -20.08 -13.37 9.95
N LEU A 144 -20.33 -12.48 10.89
CA LEU A 144 -19.43 -11.36 11.18
C LEU A 144 -18.05 -11.87 11.62
N ASN A 145 -18.02 -12.82 12.55
CA ASN A 145 -16.78 -13.41 13.04
C ASN A 145 -16.04 -14.18 11.94
N GLU A 146 -16.76 -14.94 11.10
CA GLU A 146 -16.19 -15.63 9.93
C GLU A 146 -15.45 -14.65 9.02
N TRP A 147 -16.05 -13.48 8.74
CA TRP A 147 -15.43 -12.45 7.91
C TRP A 147 -14.24 -11.77 8.59
N ILE A 148 -14.32 -11.50 9.88
CA ILE A 148 -13.21 -10.95 10.68
C ILE A 148 -12.01 -11.91 10.68
N GLU A 149 -12.23 -13.21 10.87
CA GLU A 149 -11.18 -14.21 10.84
C GLU A 149 -10.58 -14.39 9.45
N LYS A 150 -11.43 -14.48 8.42
CA LYS A 150 -11.02 -14.67 7.02
C LYS A 150 -10.17 -13.50 6.49
N THR A 151 -10.46 -12.29 6.94
CA THR A 151 -9.67 -11.09 6.60
C THR A 151 -8.56 -10.82 7.61
N ASN A 152 -8.55 -11.53 8.73
CA ASN A 152 -7.74 -11.27 9.90
C ASN A 152 -7.77 -9.78 10.33
N SER A 153 -8.95 -9.16 10.28
CA SER A 153 -9.10 -7.72 10.48
C SER A 153 -8.85 -7.28 11.92
N LYS A 154 -8.80 -8.21 12.89
CA LYS A 154 -8.39 -7.93 14.27
C LYS A 154 -6.90 -7.67 14.42
N SER A 155 -6.07 -8.50 13.79
CA SER A 155 -4.62 -8.36 13.89
C SER A 155 -4.03 -7.49 12.79
N ARG A 156 -4.74 -7.36 11.66
CA ARG A 156 -4.22 -6.72 10.45
C ARG A 156 -5.13 -5.64 9.90
N GLY A 157 -6.22 -5.28 10.57
CA GLY A 157 -7.16 -4.25 10.13
C GLY A 157 -7.59 -3.35 11.28
N PHE A 158 -8.81 -2.82 11.19
CA PHE A 158 -9.34 -1.84 12.14
C PHE A 158 -10.32 -2.43 13.16
N ASN A 159 -10.63 -3.73 13.08
CA ASN A 159 -11.49 -4.36 14.08
C ASN A 159 -10.71 -4.56 15.37
N THR A 160 -11.28 -4.18 16.51
CA THR A 160 -10.72 -4.40 17.86
C THR A 160 -11.54 -5.43 18.61
#